data_AF-A0A379W4T4-F1
#
_entry.id   AF-A0A379W4T4-F1
#
_cell.length_a   1.000
_cell.length_b   1.000
_cell.length_c   1.000
_cell.angle_alpha   90.00
_cell.angle_beta   90.00
_cell.angle_gamma   90.00
#
_symmetry.space_group_name_H-M   'P 1'
#
loop_
_entity.id
_entity.type
_entity.pdbx_description
1 polymer ?
#
loop_
_entity_poly.entity_id
_entity_poly.type
_entity_poly.pdbx_seq_one_letter_code
_entity_poly.pdbx_strand_id
1 'polypeptide(L)'
;MLVVPLGVIGALLATWMRGLENDVYFQVGLLTVIGLSAKNAILIVEFANEMNQKGHALLDATLYASRQRLRPILMTSLAFIFGVLPMATSTGQARVANMLSEPA
;
A
#
# COMPACT_ATOMS: atom_id res chain seq x y z
N MET A 1 -14.29 0.91 4.77
CA MET A 1 -13.51 2.13 4.45
C MET A 1 -12.64 2.65 5.62
N LEU A 2 -12.65 2.00 6.79
CA LEU A 2 -11.82 2.39 7.95
C LEU A 2 -10.31 2.12 7.80
N VAL A 3 -9.89 1.33 6.81
CA VAL A 3 -8.47 0.98 6.58
C VAL A 3 -7.72 2.08 5.81
N VAL A 4 -8.45 2.91 5.06
CA VAL A 4 -7.87 3.97 4.21
C VAL A 4 -7.07 5.02 5.00
N PRO A 5 -7.59 5.58 6.12
CA PRO A 5 -6.84 6.53 6.92
C PRO A 5 -5.50 5.99 7.44
N LEU A 6 -5.42 4.69 7.73
CA LEU A 6 -4.18 4.04 8.17
C LEU A 6 -3.08 4.13 7.11
N GLY A 7 -3.43 3.87 5.85
CA GLY A 7 -2.50 3.98 4.73
C GLY A 7 -2.06 5.42 4.46
N VAL A 8 -2.99 6.37 4.61
CA VAL A 8 -2.71 7.80 4.43
C VAL A 8 -1.74 8.32 5.48
N ILE A 9 -1.92 7.95 6.75
CA ILE A 9 -1.01 8.34 7.84
C ILE A 9 0.40 7.80 7.57
N GLY A 10 0.53 6.53 7.15
CA GLY A 10 1.83 5.94 6.83
C GLY A 10 2.53 6.65 5.67
N ALA A 11 1.78 7.00 4.62
CA ALA A 11 2.31 7.78 3.50
C ALA A 11 2.76 9.17 3.96
N LEU A 12 1.92 9.92 4.67
CA LEU A 12 2.24 11.27 5.17
C LEU A 12 3.46 11.27 6.10
N LEU A 13 3.57 10.30 7.01
CA LEU A 13 4.73 10.18 7.90
C LEU A 13 6.00 9.90 7.11
N ALA A 14 5.95 9.00 6.12
CA ALA A 14 7.11 8.68 5.29
C ALA A 14 7.59 9.89 4.47
N THR A 15 6.66 10.67 3.91
CA THR A 15 6.96 11.89 3.13
C THR A 15 7.51 12.98 4.04
N TRP A 16 6.91 13.17 5.22
CA TRP A 16 7.33 14.16 6.20
C TRP A 16 8.74 13.88 6.73
N MET A 17 9.07 12.63 7.07
CA MET A 17 10.42 12.24 7.50
C MET A 17 11.48 12.45 6.41
N ARG A 18 11.08 12.44 5.14
CA ARG A 18 11.98 12.52 3.98
C ARG A 18 12.02 13.92 3.37
N GLY A 19 11.24 14.87 3.89
CA GLY A 19 11.15 16.25 3.41
C GLY A 19 10.64 16.38 1.97
N LEU A 20 9.89 15.38 1.48
CA LEU A 20 9.38 15.35 0.10
C LEU A 20 8.11 16.21 -0.01
N GLU A 21 7.92 16.87 -1.15
CA GLU A 21 6.71 17.67 -1.42
C GLU A 21 5.53 16.77 -1.81
N ASN A 22 4.30 17.28 -1.63
CA ASN A 22 3.08 16.63 -2.10
C ASN A 22 2.89 16.90 -3.60
N ASP A 23 3.59 16.13 -4.43
CA ASP A 23 3.53 16.20 -5.89
C ASP A 23 2.53 15.18 -6.48
N VAL A 24 2.36 15.20 -7.81
CA VAL A 24 1.46 14.28 -8.52
C VAL A 24 1.88 12.82 -8.32
N TYR A 25 3.19 12.53 -8.17
CA TYR A 25 3.68 11.18 -7.91
C TYR A 25 3.27 10.67 -6.54
N PHE A 26 3.32 11.53 -5.51
CA PHE A 26 2.82 11.21 -4.18
C PHE A 26 1.32 10.90 -4.21
N GLN A 27 0.52 11.66 -4.96
CA GLN A 27 -0.92 11.43 -5.09
C GLN A 27 -1.25 10.10 -5.78
N VAL A 28 -0.53 9.76 -6.87
CA VAL A 28 -0.68 8.47 -7.56
C VAL A 28 -0.23 7.32 -6.65
N GLY A 29 0.86 7.49 -5.89
CA GLY A 29 1.31 6.54 -4.88
C GLY A 29 0.27 6.33 -3.78
N LEU A 30 -0.33 7.41 -3.27
CA LEU A 30 -1.38 7.38 -2.26
C LEU A 30 -2.60 6.62 -2.78
N LEU A 31 -3.06 6.90 -4.00
CA LEU A 31 -4.17 6.19 -4.64
C LEU A 31 -3.89 4.68 -4.73
N THR A 32 -2.66 4.31 -5.05
CA THR A 32 -2.23 2.91 -5.14
C THR A 32 -2.27 2.22 -3.76
N VAL A 33 -1.77 2.89 -2.71
CA VAL A 33 -1.82 2.39 -1.32
C VAL A 33 -3.26 2.22 -0.83
N ILE A 34 -4.14 3.18 -1.16
CA ILE A 34 -5.57 3.11 -0.84
C ILE A 34 -6.20 1.89 -1.52
N GLY A 35 -5.95 1.70 -2.82
CA GLY A 35 -6.49 0.56 -3.58
C GLY A 35 -6.01 -0.79 -3.06
N LEU A 36 -4.71 -0.93 -2.77
CA LEU A 36 -4.14 -2.16 -2.21
C LEU A 36 -4.73 -2.47 -0.83
N SER A 37 -4.85 -1.45 0.02
CA SER A 37 -5.44 -1.56 1.36
C SER A 37 -6.91 -1.93 1.30
N ALA A 38 -7.68 -1.32 0.40
CA ALA A 38 -9.09 -1.61 0.20
C ALA A 38 -9.30 -3.05 -0.29
N LYS A 39 -8.53 -3.51 -1.29
CA LYS A 39 -8.59 -4.88 -1.79
C LYS A 39 -8.34 -5.89 -0.66
N ASN A 40 -7.30 -5.67 0.14
CA ASN A 40 -6.96 -6.56 1.24
C ASN A 40 -8.03 -6.55 2.34
N ALA A 41 -8.67 -5.41 2.62
CA ALA A 41 -9.73 -5.29 3.61
C ALA A 41 -11.04 -5.96 3.15
N ILE A 42 -11.47 -5.71 1.91
CA ILE A 42 -12.70 -6.30 1.34
C ILE A 42 -12.60 -7.82 1.38
N LEU A 43 -11.44 -8.36 1.01
CA LEU A 43 -11.22 -9.80 0.92
C LEU A 43 -11.30 -10.54 2.27
N ILE A 44 -10.97 -9.88 3.38
CA ILE A 44 -11.15 -10.41 4.75
C ILE A 44 -12.62 -10.37 5.13
N VAL A 45 -13.27 -9.22 4.92
CA VAL A 45 -14.68 -9.01 5.29
C VAL A 45 -15.59 -9.94 4.51
N GLU A 46 -15.35 -10.11 3.21
CA GLU A 46 -16.11 -10.99 2.34
C GLU A 46 -15.99 -12.45 2.77
N PHE A 47 -14.77 -12.92 3.07
CA PHE A 47 -14.55 -14.29 3.55
C PHE A 47 -15.18 -14.54 4.94
N ALA A 48 -15.06 -13.57 5.85
CA ALA A 48 -15.69 -13.65 7.17
C ALA A 48 -17.22 -13.68 7.05
N ASN A 49 -17.80 -12.88 6.15
CA ASN A 49 -19.23 -12.86 5.89
C ASN A 49 -19.72 -14.16 5.25
N GLU A 50 -18.95 -14.73 4.31
CA GLU A 50 -19.26 -16.02 3.68
C GLU A 50 -19.29 -17.16 4.72
N MET A 51 -18.32 -17.19 5.63
CA MET A 51 -18.29 -18.16 6.73
C MET A 51 -19.42 -17.94 7.74
N ASN A 52 -19.75 -16.69 8.05
CA ASN A 52 -20.87 -16.36 8.93
C ASN A 52 -22.21 -16.81 8.31
N GLN A 53 -22.40 -16.63 6.99
CA GLN A 53 -23.59 -17.12 6.27
C GLN A 53 -23.68 -18.66 6.26
N LYS A 54 -22.54 -19.36 6.34
CA LYS A 54 -22.49 -20.83 6.50
C LYS A 54 -22.78 -21.29 7.94
N GLY A 55 -23.11 -20.38 8.85
CA GLY A 55 -23.49 -20.67 10.24
C GLY A 55 -22.34 -20.67 11.24
N HIS A 56 -21.12 -20.26 10.84
CA HIS A 56 -20.02 -20.11 11.78
C HIS A 56 -20.17 -18.86 12.64
N ALA A 57 -19.70 -18.92 13.89
CA ALA A 57 -19.66 -17.74 14.76
C ALA A 57 -18.80 -16.63 14.12
N LEU A 58 -19.29 -15.38 14.19
CA LEU A 58 -18.66 -14.21 13.57
C LEU A 58 -17.17 -14.07 13.95
N LEU A 59 -16.85 -14.34 15.22
CA LEU A 59 -15.49 -14.23 15.75
C LEU A 59 -14.55 -15.28 15.13
N ASP A 60 -14.98 -16.54 15.07
CA ASP A 60 -14.22 -17.65 14.50
C ASP A 60 -14.05 -17.48 12.99
N ALA A 61 -15.12 -17.07 12.29
CA ALA A 61 -15.09 -16.74 10.88
C ALA A 61 -14.07 -15.63 10.56
N THR A 62 -14.05 -14.57 11.38
CA THR A 62 -13.13 -13.44 11.22
C THR A 62 -11.69 -13.85 11.50
N LEU A 63 -11.42 -14.59 12.59
CA LEU A 63 -10.08 -15.07 12.92
C LEU A 63 -9.51 -15.98 11.84
N TYR A 64 -10.34 -16.87 11.30
CA TYR A 64 -9.95 -17.75 10.21
C TYR A 64 -9.68 -16.97 8.92
N ALA A 65 -10.56 -16.02 8.56
CA ALA A 65 -10.36 -15.12 7.42
C ALA A 65 -9.04 -14.35 7.52
N SER A 66 -8.77 -13.75 8.68
CA SER A 66 -7.53 -13.01 8.94
C SER A 66 -6.28 -13.89 8.81
N ARG A 67 -6.30 -15.13 9.33
CA ARG A 67 -5.17 -16.06 9.20
C ARG A 67 -4.92 -16.49 7.75
N GLN A 68 -5.97 -16.81 7.00
CA GLN A 68 -5.87 -17.17 5.59
C GLN A 68 -5.25 -16.05 4.74
N ARG A 69 -5.60 -14.79 5.04
CA ARG A 69 -5.12 -13.63 4.27
C ARG A 69 -3.80 -13.08 4.75
N LEU A 70 -3.29 -13.46 5.92
CA LEU A 70 -2.02 -12.96 6.46
C LEU A 70 -0.84 -13.19 5.51
N ARG A 71 -0.67 -14.41 4.97
CA ARG A 71 0.38 -14.72 3.99
C ARG A 71 0.26 -13.88 2.71
N PRO A 72 -0.92 -13.85 2.05
CA PRO A 72 -1.14 -13.00 0.87
C PRO A 72 -0.94 -11.50 1.12
N ILE A 73 -1.38 -10.97 2.27
CA ILE A 73 -1.24 -9.56 2.61
C ILE A 73 0.24 -9.23 2.77
N LEU A 74 0.99 -10.02 3.53
CA LEU A 74 2.44 -9.83 3.68
C LEU A 74 3.16 -9.93 2.33
N MET A 75 2.84 -10.91 1.50
CA MET A 75 3.45 -11.07 0.18
C MET A 75 3.25 -9.83 -0.70
N THR A 76 2.02 -9.33 -0.81
CA THR A 76 1.70 -8.18 -1.67
C THR A 76 2.29 -6.88 -1.13
N SER A 77 2.21 -6.65 0.18
CA SER A 77 2.80 -5.48 0.83
C SER A 77 4.32 -5.47 0.70
N LEU A 78 4.99 -6.61 0.93
CA LEU A 78 6.44 -6.70 0.77
C LEU A 78 6.85 -6.54 -0.69
N ALA A 79 6.18 -7.19 -1.63
CA ALA A 79 6.45 -7.04 -3.05
C ALA A 79 6.30 -5.59 -3.52
N PHE A 80 5.27 -4.88 -3.04
CA PHE A 80 5.08 -3.46 -3.33
C PHE A 80 6.22 -2.62 -2.75
N ILE A 81 6.55 -2.79 -1.46
CA ILE A 81 7.64 -2.06 -0.80
C ILE A 81 8.96 -2.28 -1.53
N PHE A 82 9.34 -3.52 -1.82
CA PHE A 82 10.57 -3.82 -2.56
C PHE A 82 10.54 -3.31 -4.01
N GLY A 83 9.37 -3.31 -4.66
CA GLY A 83 9.21 -2.77 -6.01
C GLY A 83 9.40 -1.26 -6.09
N VAL A 84 8.93 -0.51 -5.09
CA VAL A 84 9.07 0.96 -5.03
C VAL A 84 10.35 1.42 -4.32
N LEU A 85 10.99 0.54 -3.55
CA LEU A 85 12.25 0.81 -2.86
C LEU A 85 13.33 1.41 -3.77
N PRO A 86 13.66 0.82 -4.95
CA PRO A 86 14.68 1.39 -5.83
C PRO A 86 14.30 2.78 -6.34
N MET A 87 13.02 3.05 -6.61
CA MET A 87 12.58 4.39 -7.02
C MET A 87 12.75 5.40 -5.88
N ALA A 88 12.39 5.01 -4.66
CA ALA A 88 12.53 5.84 -3.47
C ALA A 88 14.00 6.13 -3.10
N THR A 89 14.93 5.24 -3.43
CA THR A 89 16.37 5.41 -3.17
C THR A 89 17.18 5.92 -4.37
N SER A 90 16.60 5.94 -5.57
CA SER A 90 17.33 6.35 -6.77
C SER A 90 17.62 7.85 -6.76
N THR A 91 18.88 8.20 -6.53
CA THR A 91 19.40 9.56 -6.69
C THR A 91 19.79 9.86 -8.16
N GLY A 92 19.64 8.87 -9.05
CA GLY A 92 20.29 8.84 -10.36
C GLY A 92 19.52 9.42 -11.56
N GLN A 93 18.20 9.32 -11.61
CA GLN A 93 17.44 9.78 -12.79
C GLN A 93 17.33 11.31 -12.90
N ALA A 94 17.39 12.02 -11.77
CA ALA A 94 17.48 13.48 -11.77
C ALA A 94 18.80 14.00 -12.39
N ARG A 95 19.88 13.21 -12.35
CA ARG A 95 21.19 13.62 -12.87
C ARG A 95 21.30 13.51 -14.40
N VAL A 96 20.58 12.56 -15.02
CA VAL A 96 20.64 12.35 -16.49
C VAL A 96 19.86 13.43 -17.25
N ALA A 97 18.76 13.94 -16.68
CA ALA A 97 18.02 15.07 -17.26
C ALA A 97 18.86 16.36 -17.29
N ASN A 98 19.68 16.60 -16.26
CA ASN A 98 20.57 17.78 -16.19
C ASN A 98 21.78 17.72 -17.14
N MET A 99 22.14 16.54 -17.66
CA MET A 99 23.21 16.39 -18.65
C MET A 99 22.74 16.69 -20.10
N LEU A 100 21.43 16.76 -20.35
CA LEU A 100 20.87 17.13 -21.65
C LEU A 100 20.52 18.63 -21.76
N SER A 101 20.74 19.40 -20.69
CA SER A 101 20.45 20.84 -20.61
C SER A 101 21.70 21.74 -20.67
N GLU A 102 22.89 21.18 -20.88
CA GLU A 102 24.09 21.96 -21.24
C GLU A 102 24.14 22.11 -22.78
N PRO A 103 23.81 23.30 -23.34
CA PRO A 103 24.08 23.55 -24.75
C PRO A 103 25.60 23.68 -24.94
N ALA A 104 26.14 22.88 -25.87
CA ALA A 104 27.46 23.08 -26.43
C ALA A 104 27.55 24.38 -27.24
#